data_AF-A0A345EHT5-F1
#
_entry.id   AF-A0A345EHT5-F1
#
_cell.length_a   1.000
_cell.length_b   1.000
_cell.length_c   1.000
_cell.angle_alpha   90.00
_cell.angle_beta   90.00
_cell.angle_gamma   90.00
#
_symmetry.space_group_name_H-M   'P 1'
#
loop_
_entity.id
_entity.type
_entity.pdbx_description
1 polymer ?
#
loop_
_entity_poly.entity_id
_entity_poly.type
_entity_poly.pdbx_seq_one_letter_code
_entity_poly.pdbx_strand_id
1 'polypeptide(L)' 'MRRHCPTCGARLVTTTSRGGIPRRTCPDCQGGGNR' A
#
# COMPACT_ATOMS: atom_id res chain seq x y z
N MET A 1 13.29 -1.56 -3.17
CA MET A 1 11.86 -1.87 -2.88
C MET A 1 11.41 -1.13 -1.63
N ARG A 2 10.63 -0.04 -1.73
CA ARG A 2 10.13 0.69 -0.54
C ARG A 2 9.08 -0.14 0.19
N ARG A 3 9.33 -0.46 1.47
CA ARG A 3 8.40 -1.21 2.36
C ARG A 3 7.56 -0.29 3.25
N HIS A 4 7.89 1.00 3.25
CA HIS A 4 7.24 2.02 4.06
C HIS A 4 6.59 3.06 3.16
N CYS A 5 5.51 3.65 3.64
CA CYS A 5 4.79 4.74 3.01
C CYS A 5 5.65 6.00 3.00
N PRO A 6 5.83 6.68 1.86
CA PRO A 6 6.68 7.87 1.78
C PRO A 6 6.05 9.11 2.43
N THR A 7 4.75 9.11 2.71
CA THR A 7 4.04 10.25 3.33
C THR A 7 4.04 10.16 4.85
N CYS A 8 3.70 9.01 5.43
CA CYS A 8 3.56 8.84 6.87
C CYS A 8 4.61 7.91 7.52
N GLY A 9 5.46 7.26 6.74
CA GLY A 9 6.45 6.29 7.25
C GLY A 9 5.89 4.94 7.69
N ALA A 10 4.55 4.77 7.71
CA ALA A 10 3.92 3.51 8.09
C ALA A 10 4.29 2.35 7.17
N ARG A 11 4.26 1.12 7.68
CA ARG A 11 4.61 -0.08 6.91
C ARG A 11 3.49 -0.40 5.90
N LEU A 12 3.87 -0.57 4.62
CA LEU A 12 2.91 -0.93 3.58
C LEU A 12 2.44 -2.36 3.78
N VAL A 13 1.12 -2.56 3.68
CA VAL A 13 0.49 -3.88 3.73
C VAL A 13 0.28 -4.39 2.31
N THR A 14 0.58 -5.67 2.09
CA THR A 14 0.26 -6.32 0.82
C THR A 14 -1.18 -6.81 0.92
N THR A 15 -2.03 -6.30 0.04
CA THR A 15 -3.41 -6.76 -0.13
C THR A 15 -3.51 -7.50 -1.45
N THR A 16 -4.01 -8.73 -1.39
CA THR A 16 -4.28 -9.56 -2.57
C THR A 16 -5.78 -9.77 -2.64
N SER A 17 -6.42 -9.17 -3.64
CA SER A 17 -7.82 -9.46 -3.93
C SER A 17 -7.93 -10.91 -4.41
N ARG A 18 -9.06 -11.58 -4.17
CA ARG A 18 -9.26 -13.00 -4.50
C ARG A 18 -9.04 -13.23 -6.00
N GLY A 19 -7.94 -13.91 -6.36
CA GLY A 19 -7.51 -14.13 -7.77
C GLY A 19 -6.81 -12.95 -8.46
N GLY A 20 -6.53 -11.85 -7.75
CA GLY A 20 -5.93 -10.63 -8.28
C GLY A 20 -4.42 -10.50 -8.02
N ILE A 21 -3.82 -9.49 -8.65
CA ILE A 21 -2.40 -9.15 -8.47
C ILE A 21 -2.19 -8.53 -7.08
N PRO A 22 -1.19 -8.97 -6.30
CA PRO A 22 -0.88 -8.38 -5.00
C PRO A 22 -0.50 -6.90 -5.15
N ARG A 23 -1.21 -6.03 -4.43
CA ARG A 23 -0.95 -4.58 -4.38
C ARG A 23 -0.46 -4.20 -2.99
N ARG A 24 0.42 -3.21 -2.93
CA ARG A 24 0.88 -2.63 -1.67
C ARG A 24 0.10 -1.36 -1.39
N THR A 25 -0.52 -1.31 -0.22
CA THR A 25 -1.40 -0.22 0.18
C THR A 25 -0.94 0.32 1.52
N CYS A 26 -1.01 1.64 1.70
CA CYS A 26 -0.81 2.25 3.00
C CYS A 26 -2.15 2.18 3.77
N PRO A 27 -2.17 1.62 5.00
CA PRO A 27 -3.39 1.56 5.80
C PRO A 27 -3.77 2.94 6.37
N ASP A 28 -2.77 3.76 6.74
CA ASP A 28 -3.00 5.05 7.39
C ASP A 28 -3.38 6.16 6.41
N CYS A 29 -2.75 6.22 5.24
CA CYS A 29 -3.04 7.26 4.25
C CYS A 29 -4.20 6.90 3.30
N GLN A 30 -4.92 5.79 3.56
CA GLN A 30 -5.97 5.23 2.70
C GLN A 30 -5.63 5.29 1.21
N GLY A 31 -4.80 4.34 0.75
CA GLY A 31 -4.59 4.10 -0.67
C GLY A 31 -3.82 5.23 -1.35
N GLY A 32 -2.57 4.97 -1.70
CA GLY A 32 -1.83 5.77 -2.67
C GLY A 32 -2.43 5.64 -4.08
N GLY A 33 -3.68 6.06 -4.22
CA GLY A 33 -4.28 6.44 -5.49
C GLY A 33 -3.64 7.75 -5.90
N ASN A 34 -2.76 7.64 -6.90
CA ASN A 34 -2.21 8.74 -7.66
C ASN A 34 -3.28 9.82 -7.92
N ARG A 35 -2.92 11.07 -7.60
CA ARG A 35 -3.26 12.18 -8.48
C ARG A 35 -2.52 12.02 -9.81
#